data_AF-A0A962UGM0-F1
#
_entry.id   AF-A0A962UGM0-F1
#
_cell.length_a   1.000
_cell.length_b   1.000
_cell.length_c   1.000
_cell.angle_alpha   90.00
_cell.angle_beta   90.00
_cell.angle_gamma   90.00
#
_symmetry.space_group_name_H-M   'P 1'
#
loop_
_entity.id
_entity.type
_entity.pdbx_description
1 polymer ?
#
loop_
_entity_poly.entity_id
_entity_poly.type
_entity_poly.pdbx_seq_one_letter_code
_entity_poly.pdbx_strand_id
1 'polypeptide(L)'
;MSPETASCSPAAATADTPKTPAHDAAQPGRDPHLDSAFERLIGHQATPRDRARLHRVRDSLGLHPNDALWEVLIALQYYYSLYERFPAMIRGAARELLIECKNESDRHIAHAKQQVQHQADAAAVEVAQAAVAAHASLEKTIQQAARRIALAAGFATRWPWVLGGAVAMAAALILTGAVALGFGRQQGYAAGYTAGFAVAMQPQRPSIAPSARGR
;
A
#
# COMPACT_ATOMS: atom_id res chain seq x y z
N MET A 1 88.81 60.05 -39.99
CA MET A 1 87.79 59.99 -41.05
C MET A 1 87.81 58.56 -41.59
N SER A 2 86.65 57.91 -41.56
CA SER A 2 86.32 56.56 -42.07
C SER A 2 86.66 55.34 -41.17
N PRO A 3 85.80 54.29 -41.19
CA PRO A 3 85.12 53.80 -39.98
C PRO A 3 85.07 52.26 -39.83
N GLU A 4 84.29 51.81 -38.83
CA GLU A 4 83.50 50.55 -38.77
C GLU A 4 84.19 49.19 -38.52
N THR A 5 83.97 48.73 -37.28
CA THR A 5 83.32 47.47 -36.84
C THR A 5 83.60 46.11 -37.50
N ALA A 6 83.64 45.13 -36.59
CA ALA A 6 83.44 43.68 -36.76
C ALA A 6 84.68 42.85 -37.12
N SER A 7 85.39 42.38 -36.09
CA SER A 7 86.17 41.14 -36.19
C SER A 7 85.45 40.04 -35.42
N CYS A 8 84.99 39.06 -36.19
CA CYS A 8 84.23 37.90 -35.79
C CYS A 8 85.09 36.96 -34.92
N SER A 9 84.49 36.41 -33.86
CA SER A 9 85.01 35.29 -33.08
C SER A 9 85.20 34.05 -33.97
N PRO A 10 86.15 33.17 -33.65
CA PRO A 10 85.69 31.90 -33.11
C PRO A 10 86.50 31.44 -31.88
N ALA A 11 85.77 31.14 -30.81
CA ALA A 11 86.28 30.46 -29.63
C ALA A 11 86.69 29.03 -29.99
N ALA A 12 87.96 28.73 -29.73
CA ALA A 12 88.50 27.38 -29.78
C ALA A 12 87.97 26.54 -28.61
N ALA A 13 87.56 25.32 -28.95
CA ALA A 13 87.79 24.07 -28.22
C ALA A 13 87.52 24.05 -26.71
N THR A 14 86.52 23.27 -26.29
CA THR A 14 86.75 22.15 -25.36
C THR A 14 85.53 21.21 -25.30
N ALA A 15 85.77 19.98 -25.74
CA ALA A 15 85.17 18.73 -25.28
C ALA A 15 83.64 18.68 -25.05
N ASP A 16 82.88 18.47 -26.12
CA ASP A 16 81.57 17.83 -26.03
C ASP A 16 81.76 16.33 -26.27
N THR A 17 81.76 15.56 -25.20
CA THR A 17 81.84 14.09 -25.26
C THR A 17 80.43 13.60 -25.54
N PRO A 18 80.19 12.73 -26.54
CA PRO A 18 78.83 12.25 -26.80
C PRO A 18 78.34 11.49 -25.58
N LYS A 19 77.27 12.03 -24.99
CA LYS A 19 76.50 11.50 -23.87
C LYS A 19 76.09 10.06 -24.18
N THR A 20 76.89 9.10 -23.72
CA THR A 20 76.51 7.70 -23.59
C THR A 20 75.12 7.67 -22.92
N PRO A 21 74.09 7.07 -23.54
CA PRO A 21 72.83 6.89 -22.85
C PRO A 21 73.15 6.08 -21.60
N ALA A 22 72.79 6.62 -20.44
CA ALA A 22 72.84 5.94 -19.16
C ALA A 22 71.89 4.73 -19.22
N HIS A 23 72.32 3.67 -19.89
CA HIS A 23 71.67 2.38 -19.84
C HIS A 23 72.12 1.75 -18.53
N ASP A 24 71.21 1.84 -17.56
CA ASP A 24 70.98 0.81 -16.57
C ASP A 24 72.22 0.47 -15.73
N ALA A 25 72.47 1.32 -14.72
CA ALA A 25 73.35 0.97 -13.61
C ALA A 25 72.95 -0.42 -13.09
N ALA A 26 73.88 -1.36 -13.21
CA ALA A 26 73.77 -2.77 -12.89
C ALA A 26 72.85 -3.04 -11.69
N GLN A 27 71.61 -3.46 -11.96
CA GLN A 27 70.74 -4.05 -10.95
C GLN A 27 71.34 -5.40 -10.54
N PRO A 28 71.77 -5.58 -9.28
CA PRO A 28 72.34 -6.83 -8.81
C PRO A 28 71.24 -7.91 -8.87
N GLY A 29 71.38 -8.87 -9.78
CA GLY A 29 70.40 -9.93 -10.01
C GLY A 29 69.62 -9.85 -11.34
N ARG A 30 69.98 -8.93 -12.24
CA ARG A 30 69.49 -8.97 -13.63
C ARG A 30 70.38 -9.89 -14.47
N ASP A 31 69.95 -11.14 -14.65
CA ASP A 31 70.61 -12.10 -15.54
C ASP A 31 69.99 -11.99 -16.95
N PRO A 32 70.69 -11.42 -17.96
CA PRO A 32 70.11 -11.19 -19.29
C PRO A 32 69.72 -12.50 -20.02
N HIS A 33 70.39 -13.60 -19.69
CA HIS A 33 70.02 -14.94 -20.17
C HIS A 33 68.70 -15.43 -19.56
N LEU A 34 68.46 -15.14 -18.28
CA LEU A 34 67.21 -15.47 -17.61
C LEU A 34 66.06 -14.63 -18.20
N ASP A 35 66.26 -13.32 -18.31
CA ASP A 35 65.23 -12.40 -18.80
C ASP A 35 64.86 -12.69 -20.26
N SER A 36 65.84 -12.96 -21.12
CA SER A 36 65.60 -13.36 -22.51
C SER A 36 64.97 -14.75 -22.66
N ALA A 37 65.20 -15.66 -21.72
CA ALA A 37 64.52 -16.96 -21.69
C ALA A 37 63.07 -16.82 -21.21
N PHE A 38 62.82 -16.03 -20.18
CA PHE A 38 61.46 -15.68 -19.73
C PHE A 38 60.66 -14.98 -20.84
N GLU A 39 61.27 -14.05 -21.55
CA GLU A 39 60.63 -13.34 -22.66
C GLU A 39 60.34 -14.27 -23.85
N ARG A 40 61.26 -15.20 -24.18
CA ARG A 40 61.04 -16.21 -25.24
C ARG A 40 60.01 -17.27 -24.87
N LEU A 41 60.03 -17.79 -23.64
CA LEU A 41 59.19 -18.90 -23.21
C LEU A 41 57.80 -18.46 -22.73
N ILE A 42 57.70 -17.28 -22.13
CA ILE A 42 56.52 -16.86 -21.36
C ILE A 42 56.00 -15.49 -21.82
N GLY A 43 56.80 -14.69 -22.54
CA GLY A 43 56.38 -13.40 -23.09
C GLY A 43 56.28 -12.27 -22.06
N HIS A 44 56.83 -12.46 -20.86
CA HIS A 44 56.96 -11.42 -19.83
C HIS A 44 58.30 -11.51 -19.10
N GLN A 45 58.78 -10.41 -18.52
CA GLN A 45 60.01 -10.42 -17.70
C GLN A 45 59.78 -11.03 -16.31
N ALA A 46 60.80 -11.69 -15.76
CA ALA A 46 60.75 -12.27 -14.42
C ALA A 46 60.67 -11.20 -13.33
N THR A 47 59.85 -11.40 -12.29
CA THR A 47 59.87 -10.48 -11.14
C THR A 47 61.15 -10.71 -10.32
N PRO A 48 61.68 -9.70 -9.60
CA PRO A 48 62.92 -9.86 -8.80
C PRO A 48 62.86 -11.02 -7.79
N ARG A 49 61.66 -11.30 -7.25
CA ARG A 49 61.41 -12.42 -6.34
C ARG A 49 61.52 -13.78 -7.04
N ASP A 50 61.02 -13.88 -8.27
CA ASP A 50 61.14 -15.09 -9.10
C ASP A 50 62.61 -15.37 -9.42
N ARG A 51 63.38 -14.33 -9.80
CA ARG A 51 64.82 -14.46 -10.11
C ARG A 51 65.59 -15.00 -8.91
N ALA A 52 65.41 -14.39 -7.74
CA ALA A 52 66.10 -14.82 -6.51
C ALA A 52 65.74 -16.25 -6.07
N ARG A 53 64.53 -16.73 -6.39
CA ARG A 53 64.13 -18.11 -6.14
C ARG A 53 64.74 -19.06 -7.17
N LEU A 54 64.70 -18.69 -8.45
CA LEU A 54 65.24 -19.52 -9.53
C LEU A 54 66.76 -19.67 -9.43
N HIS A 55 67.50 -18.61 -9.11
CA HIS A 55 68.94 -18.68 -8.86
C HIS A 55 69.27 -19.60 -7.69
N ARG A 56 68.50 -19.55 -6.59
CA ARG A 56 68.69 -20.49 -5.46
C ARG A 56 68.50 -21.95 -5.89
N VAL A 57 67.49 -22.22 -6.72
CA VAL A 57 67.24 -23.58 -7.22
C VAL A 57 68.34 -24.01 -8.18
N ARG A 58 68.77 -23.12 -9.09
CA ARG A 58 69.91 -23.35 -10.00
C ARG A 58 71.15 -23.76 -9.25
N ASP A 59 71.50 -22.98 -8.23
CA ASP A 59 72.75 -23.13 -7.49
C ASP A 59 72.72 -24.40 -6.63
N SER A 60 71.53 -24.80 -6.13
CA SER A 60 71.37 -26.07 -5.41
C SER A 60 71.43 -27.32 -6.29
N LEU A 61 71.04 -27.21 -7.57
CA LEU A 61 71.10 -28.32 -8.52
C LEU A 61 72.39 -28.31 -9.37
N GLY A 62 73.23 -27.29 -9.24
CA GLY A 62 74.48 -27.17 -10.01
C GLY A 62 74.26 -26.98 -11.52
N LEU A 63 73.15 -26.36 -11.93
CA LEU A 63 72.74 -26.29 -13.33
C LEU A 63 73.43 -25.14 -14.08
N HIS A 64 73.79 -25.41 -15.34
CA HIS A 64 74.36 -24.40 -16.22
C HIS A 64 73.25 -23.51 -16.82
N PRO A 65 73.49 -22.20 -17.06
CA PRO A 65 72.48 -21.28 -17.60
C PRO A 65 71.89 -21.62 -18.98
N ASN A 66 72.52 -22.54 -19.74
CA ASN A 66 72.11 -22.97 -21.09
C ASN A 66 71.60 -24.42 -21.11
N ASP A 67 71.26 -24.99 -19.95
CA ASP A 67 70.73 -26.35 -19.87
C ASP A 67 69.24 -26.39 -20.27
N ALA A 68 68.80 -27.42 -20.98
CA ALA A 68 67.39 -27.64 -21.28
C ALA A 68 66.55 -27.78 -20.00
N LEU A 69 67.13 -28.34 -18.94
CA LEU A 69 66.48 -28.42 -17.63
C LEU A 69 66.22 -27.03 -17.03
N TRP A 70 67.12 -26.07 -17.28
CA TRP A 70 66.98 -24.69 -16.84
C TRP A 70 65.79 -23.99 -17.51
N GLU A 71 65.55 -24.25 -18.80
CA GLU A 71 64.37 -23.73 -19.51
C GLU A 71 63.05 -24.30 -18.95
N VAL A 72 63.02 -25.59 -18.59
CA VAL A 72 61.85 -26.22 -17.94
C VAL A 72 61.58 -25.62 -16.56
N LEU A 73 62.62 -25.33 -15.78
CA LEU A 73 62.50 -24.66 -14.48
C LEU A 73 61.94 -23.24 -14.60
N ILE A 74 62.38 -22.49 -15.62
CA ILE A 74 61.84 -21.17 -15.95
C ILE A 74 60.33 -21.29 -16.28
N ALA A 75 59.95 -22.22 -17.15
CA ALA A 75 58.56 -22.45 -17.51
C ALA A 75 57.70 -22.87 -16.30
N LEU A 76 58.23 -23.67 -15.38
CA LEU A 76 57.50 -24.14 -14.20
C LEU A 76 57.31 -23.03 -13.15
N GLN A 77 58.28 -22.13 -12.98
CA GLN A 77 58.15 -20.98 -12.08
C GLN A 77 56.99 -20.05 -12.51
N TYR A 78 56.72 -19.95 -13.81
CA TYR A 78 55.56 -19.21 -14.31
C TYR A 78 54.24 -19.80 -13.81
N TYR A 79 54.08 -21.12 -13.85
CA TYR A 79 52.88 -21.76 -13.31
C TYR A 79 52.74 -21.51 -11.81
N TYR A 80 53.84 -21.54 -11.06
CA TYR A 80 53.82 -21.26 -9.62
C TYR A 80 53.36 -19.82 -9.33
N SER A 81 53.91 -18.83 -10.03
CA SER A 81 53.52 -17.42 -9.85
C SER A 81 52.07 -17.15 -10.26
N LEU A 82 51.59 -17.87 -11.27
CA LEU A 82 50.21 -17.82 -11.72
C LEU A 82 49.24 -18.35 -10.64
N TYR A 83 49.58 -19.48 -10.00
CA TYR A 83 48.77 -20.04 -8.91
C TYR A 83 48.77 -19.19 -7.63
N GLU A 84 49.81 -18.39 -7.35
CA GLU A 84 49.77 -17.43 -6.23
C GLU A 84 48.75 -16.29 -6.47
N ARG A 85 48.49 -15.95 -7.74
CA ARG A 85 47.65 -14.79 -8.11
C ARG A 85 46.16 -15.08 -8.12
N PHE A 86 45.76 -16.27 -8.57
CA PHE A 86 44.35 -16.65 -8.69
C PHE A 86 43.56 -16.59 -7.37
N PRO A 87 44.03 -17.14 -6.23
CA PRO A 87 43.30 -17.09 -4.98
C PRO A 87 43.04 -15.66 -4.47
N ALA A 88 43.96 -14.73 -4.74
CA ALA A 88 43.79 -13.34 -4.37
C ALA A 88 42.72 -12.65 -5.22
N MET A 89 42.71 -12.88 -6.53
CA MET A 89 41.68 -12.35 -7.43
C MET A 89 40.29 -12.91 -7.11
N ILE A 90 40.19 -14.22 -6.85
CA ILE A 90 38.92 -14.86 -6.47
C ILE A 90 38.40 -14.27 -5.16
N ARG A 91 39.27 -14.06 -4.15
CA ARG A 91 38.87 -13.40 -2.90
C ARG A 91 38.42 -11.95 -3.12
N GLY A 92 39.06 -11.23 -4.04
CA GLY A 92 38.66 -9.88 -4.44
C GLY A 92 37.26 -9.86 -5.04
N ALA A 93 37.04 -10.65 -6.09
CA ALA A 93 35.75 -10.76 -6.76
C ALA A 93 34.64 -11.25 -5.83
N ALA A 94 34.92 -12.25 -4.97
CA ALA A 94 33.96 -12.76 -4.01
C ALA A 94 33.55 -11.70 -2.97
N ARG A 95 34.47 -10.85 -2.53
CA ARG A 95 34.15 -9.74 -1.61
C ARG A 95 33.28 -8.69 -2.29
N GLU A 96 33.58 -8.36 -3.54
CA GLU A 96 32.79 -7.40 -4.32
C GLU A 96 31.36 -7.89 -4.53
N LEU A 97 31.19 -9.15 -4.97
CA LEU A 97 29.89 -9.81 -5.08
C LEU A 97 29.12 -9.84 -3.75
N LEU A 98 29.80 -10.09 -2.62
CA LEU A 98 29.18 -10.06 -1.30
C LEU A 98 28.72 -8.65 -0.90
N ILE A 99 29.51 -7.62 -1.20
CA ILE A 99 29.16 -6.23 -0.93
C ILE A 99 27.96 -5.81 -1.79
N GLU A 100 27.96 -6.19 -3.07
CA GLU A 100 26.87 -5.87 -3.99
C GLU A 100 25.57 -6.58 -3.59
N CYS A 101 25.63 -7.88 -3.30
CA CYS A 101 24.49 -8.66 -2.81
C CYS A 101 23.94 -8.11 -1.49
N LYS A 102 24.82 -7.71 -0.57
CA LYS A 102 24.40 -7.06 0.69
C LYS A 102 23.69 -5.74 0.42
N ASN A 103 24.27 -4.88 -0.43
CA ASN A 103 23.67 -3.58 -0.77
C ASN A 103 22.32 -3.74 -1.46
N GLU A 104 22.19 -4.72 -2.35
CA GLU A 104 20.93 -5.02 -3.03
C GLU A 104 19.88 -5.55 -2.04
N SER A 105 20.25 -6.49 -1.17
CA SER A 105 19.38 -6.98 -0.09
C SER A 105 18.93 -5.85 0.85
N ASP A 106 19.83 -4.95 1.25
CA ASP A 106 19.51 -3.81 2.12
C ASP A 106 18.52 -2.85 1.43
N ARG A 107 18.67 -2.63 0.11
CA ARG A 107 17.70 -1.87 -0.69
C ARG A 107 16.34 -2.57 -0.74
N HIS A 108 16.31 -3.88 -0.97
CA HIS A 108 15.05 -4.64 -0.98
C HIS A 108 14.34 -4.59 0.37
N ILE A 109 15.06 -4.69 1.49
CA ILE A 109 14.50 -4.56 2.83
C ILE A 109 13.98 -3.15 3.06
N ALA A 110 14.71 -2.12 2.63
CA ALA A 110 14.27 -0.73 2.76
C ALA A 110 12.98 -0.46 1.95
N HIS A 111 12.92 -0.95 0.70
CA HIS A 111 11.72 -0.86 -0.13
C HIS A 111 10.54 -1.63 0.45
N ALA A 112 10.76 -2.86 0.92
CA ALA A 112 9.72 -3.66 1.57
C ALA A 112 9.20 -2.96 2.83
N LYS A 113 10.08 -2.38 3.65
CA LYS A 113 9.69 -1.62 4.84
C LYS A 113 8.85 -0.39 4.48
N GLN A 114 9.25 0.37 3.46
CA GLN A 114 8.46 1.52 2.98
C GLN A 114 7.09 1.09 2.47
N GLN A 115 7.01 0.00 1.70
CA GLN A 115 5.74 -0.51 1.18
C GLN A 115 4.81 -0.97 2.31
N VAL A 116 5.35 -1.69 3.31
CA VAL A 116 4.59 -2.08 4.52
C VAL A 116 4.14 -0.85 5.29
N GLN A 117 4.98 0.17 5.44
CA GLN A 117 4.61 1.41 6.14
C GLN A 117 3.47 2.14 5.41
N HIS A 118 3.57 2.31 4.09
CA HIS A 118 2.52 2.93 3.29
C HIS A 118 1.19 2.17 3.36
N GLN A 119 1.24 0.82 3.34
CA GLN A 119 0.04 0.00 3.50
C GLN A 119 -0.54 0.07 4.91
N ALA A 120 0.31 0.13 5.94
CA ALA A 120 -0.12 0.29 7.33
C ALA A 120 -0.78 1.65 7.55
N ASP A 121 -0.20 2.73 6.99
CA ASP A 121 -0.75 4.08 7.08
C ASP A 121 -2.08 4.18 6.30
N ALA A 122 -2.16 3.58 5.10
CA ALA A 122 -3.40 3.52 4.33
C ALA A 122 -4.50 2.73 5.07
N ALA A 123 -4.17 1.55 5.61
CA ALA A 123 -5.10 0.75 6.41
C ALA A 123 -5.54 1.48 7.69
N ALA A 124 -4.65 2.22 8.35
CA ALA A 124 -4.99 3.02 9.51
C ALA A 124 -5.98 4.16 9.16
N VAL A 125 -5.80 4.79 8.00
CA VAL A 125 -6.73 5.82 7.49
C VAL A 125 -8.10 5.21 7.16
N GLU A 126 -8.15 4.04 6.50
CA GLU A 126 -9.41 3.36 6.19
C GLU A 126 -10.16 2.94 7.47
N VAL A 127 -9.45 2.39 8.47
CA VAL A 127 -10.03 2.03 9.76
C VAL A 127 -10.56 3.26 10.50
N ALA A 128 -9.82 4.37 10.47
CA ALA A 128 -10.29 5.64 11.06
C ALA A 128 -11.55 6.17 10.36
N GLN A 129 -11.60 6.11 9.03
CA GLN A 129 -12.79 6.52 8.26
C GLN A 129 -13.99 5.61 8.54
N ALA A 130 -13.79 4.30 8.63
CA ALA A 130 -14.83 3.34 8.97
C ALA A 130 -15.39 3.57 10.38
N ALA A 131 -14.52 3.89 11.36
CA ALA A 131 -14.93 4.24 12.72
C ALA A 131 -15.79 5.51 12.73
N VAL A 132 -15.39 6.57 12.04
CA VAL A 132 -16.16 7.83 11.94
C VAL A 132 -17.51 7.60 11.27
N ALA A 133 -17.57 6.83 10.18
CA ALA A 133 -18.82 6.49 9.51
C ALA A 133 -19.75 5.66 10.42
N ALA A 134 -19.20 4.72 11.19
CA ALA A 134 -19.94 3.94 12.17
C ALA A 134 -20.55 4.85 13.25
N HIS A 135 -19.77 5.77 13.83
CA HIS A 135 -20.27 6.73 14.82
C HIS A 135 -21.40 7.62 14.26
N ALA A 136 -21.25 8.16 13.05
CA ALA A 136 -22.28 8.96 12.41
C ALA A 136 -23.57 8.17 12.12
N SER A 137 -23.45 6.88 11.78
CA SER A 137 -24.61 6.00 11.61
C SER A 137 -25.32 5.72 12.94
N LEU A 138 -24.55 5.56 14.02
CA LEU A 138 -25.07 5.31 15.36
C LEU A 138 -25.88 6.52 15.85
N GLU A 139 -25.35 7.73 15.72
CA GLU A 139 -26.06 8.96 16.08
C GLU A 139 -27.40 9.12 15.34
N LYS A 140 -27.41 8.84 14.03
CA LYS A 140 -28.65 8.86 13.23
C LYS A 140 -29.67 7.83 13.73
N THR A 141 -29.24 6.61 14.05
CA THR A 141 -30.15 5.58 14.58
C THR A 141 -30.69 5.95 15.95
N ILE A 142 -29.86 6.53 16.83
CA ILE A 142 -30.27 6.99 18.15
C ILE A 142 -31.28 8.14 18.03
N GLN A 143 -31.05 9.12 17.15
CA GLN A 143 -31.99 10.21 16.90
C GLN A 143 -33.31 9.72 16.30
N GLN A 144 -33.27 8.78 15.36
CA GLN A 144 -34.48 8.19 14.78
C GLN A 144 -35.27 7.37 15.82
N ALA A 145 -34.57 6.60 16.66
CA ALA A 145 -35.19 5.86 17.76
C ALA A 145 -35.83 6.82 18.77
N ALA A 146 -35.11 7.87 19.19
CA ALA A 146 -35.63 8.90 20.09
C ALA A 146 -36.87 9.60 19.52
N ARG A 147 -36.86 9.95 18.23
CA ARG A 147 -38.02 10.57 17.56
C ARG A 147 -39.23 9.64 17.50
N ARG A 148 -39.01 8.35 17.24
CA ARG A 148 -40.09 7.34 17.26
C ARG A 148 -40.66 7.15 18.66
N ILE A 149 -39.82 7.10 19.69
CA ILE A 149 -40.25 6.98 21.09
C ILE A 149 -41.02 8.24 21.51
N ALA A 150 -40.56 9.43 21.14
CA ALA A 150 -41.25 10.68 21.47
C ALA A 150 -42.64 10.78 20.80
N LEU A 151 -42.76 10.39 19.53
CA LEU A 151 -44.05 10.35 18.84
C LEU A 151 -44.97 9.29 19.45
N ALA A 152 -44.47 8.07 19.67
CA ALA A 152 -45.24 6.99 20.27
C ALA A 152 -45.74 7.33 21.68
N ALA A 153 -44.90 7.94 22.52
CA ALA A 153 -45.28 8.39 23.85
C ALA A 153 -46.34 9.51 23.80
N GLY A 154 -46.21 10.45 22.86
CA GLY A 154 -47.17 11.53 22.63
C GLY A 154 -48.56 11.01 22.21
N PHE A 155 -48.60 9.99 21.35
CA PHE A 155 -49.85 9.36 20.92
C PHE A 155 -50.45 8.44 21.99
N ALA A 156 -49.64 7.62 22.67
CA ALA A 156 -50.11 6.68 23.69
C ALA A 156 -50.75 7.39 24.90
N THR A 157 -50.26 8.57 25.28
CA THR A 157 -50.78 9.32 26.44
C THR A 157 -52.17 9.94 26.17
N ARG A 158 -52.44 10.34 24.92
CA ARG A 158 -53.65 11.10 24.56
C ARG A 158 -54.80 10.22 24.05
N TRP A 159 -54.48 9.06 23.48
CA TRP A 159 -55.46 8.15 22.88
C TRP A 159 -56.54 7.58 23.83
N PRO A 160 -56.24 7.23 25.09
CA PRO A 160 -57.24 6.67 26.02
C PRO A 160 -58.36 7.66 26.33
N TRP A 161 -58.02 8.94 26.50
CA TRP A 161 -58.99 9.99 26.81
C TRP A 161 -59.84 10.37 25.60
N VAL A 162 -59.26 10.37 24.40
CA VAL A 162 -60.00 10.64 23.15
C VAL A 162 -61.01 9.52 22.87
N LEU A 163 -60.60 8.25 22.98
CA LEU A 163 -61.53 7.12 22.81
C LEU A 163 -62.60 7.10 23.91
N GLY A 164 -62.21 7.34 25.17
CA GLY A 164 -63.15 7.38 26.30
C GLY A 164 -64.21 8.47 26.12
N GLY A 165 -63.81 9.67 25.71
CA GLY A 165 -64.74 10.78 25.43
C GLY A 165 -65.67 10.49 24.26
N ALA A 166 -65.17 9.90 23.17
CA ALA A 166 -65.99 9.54 22.01
C ALA A 166 -67.04 8.47 22.36
N VAL A 167 -66.65 7.44 23.11
CA VAL A 167 -67.58 6.40 23.58
C VAL A 167 -68.64 6.99 24.52
N ALA A 168 -68.24 7.88 25.43
CA ALA A 168 -69.18 8.55 26.33
C ALA A 168 -70.20 9.42 25.57
N MET A 169 -69.75 10.20 24.56
CA MET A 169 -70.65 10.97 23.70
C MET A 169 -71.62 10.08 22.91
N ALA A 170 -71.12 8.98 22.33
CA ALA A 170 -71.97 8.03 21.60
C ALA A 170 -73.04 7.42 22.52
N ALA A 171 -72.67 7.00 23.73
CA ALA A 171 -73.61 6.47 24.72
C ALA A 171 -74.68 7.52 25.12
N ALA A 172 -74.28 8.78 25.30
CA ALA A 172 -75.20 9.87 25.63
C ALA A 172 -76.22 10.13 24.49
N LEU A 173 -75.77 10.10 23.24
CA LEU A 173 -76.66 10.24 22.08
C LEU A 173 -77.64 9.08 21.95
N ILE A 174 -77.17 7.84 22.19
CA ILE A 174 -78.03 6.64 22.16
C ILE A 174 -79.09 6.71 23.27
N LEU A 175 -78.69 7.07 24.50
CA LEU A 175 -79.61 7.24 25.63
C LEU A 175 -80.66 8.33 25.36
N THR A 176 -80.23 9.47 24.84
CA THR A 176 -81.13 10.59 24.51
C THR A 176 -82.13 10.18 23.41
N GLY A 177 -81.66 9.48 22.39
CA GLY A 177 -82.50 8.94 21.32
C GLY A 177 -83.52 7.91 21.84
N ALA A 178 -83.11 7.01 22.74
CA ALA A 178 -83.98 6.00 23.32
C ALA A 178 -85.10 6.63 24.18
N VAL A 179 -84.78 7.64 24.97
CA VAL A 179 -85.79 8.39 25.77
C VAL A 179 -86.78 9.10 24.86
N ALA A 180 -86.30 9.81 23.82
CA ALA A 180 -87.18 10.50 22.88
C ALA A 180 -88.14 9.55 22.16
N LEU A 181 -87.66 8.38 21.73
CA LEU A 181 -88.49 7.35 21.09
C LEU A 181 -89.52 6.74 22.07
N GLY A 182 -89.14 6.54 23.33
CA GLY A 182 -90.03 6.03 24.38
C GLY A 182 -91.21 6.97 24.65
N PHE A 183 -90.94 8.26 24.85
CA PHE A 183 -91.98 9.28 25.05
C PHE A 183 -92.89 9.43 23.82
N GLY A 184 -92.32 9.41 22.61
CA GLY A 184 -93.09 9.44 21.37
C GLY A 184 -94.04 8.25 21.21
N ARG A 185 -93.58 7.02 21.53
CA ARG A 185 -94.44 5.83 21.49
C ARG A 185 -95.60 5.92 22.48
N GLN A 186 -95.38 6.39 23.70
CA GLN A 186 -96.45 6.46 24.69
C GLN A 186 -97.54 7.48 24.31
N GLN A 187 -97.16 8.64 23.77
CA GLN A 187 -98.13 9.61 23.27
C GLN A 187 -98.90 9.09 22.05
N GLY A 188 -98.22 8.36 21.14
CA GLY A 188 -98.84 7.72 19.99
C GLY A 188 -99.85 6.64 20.38
N TYR A 189 -99.54 5.80 21.37
CA TYR A 189 -100.49 4.79 21.87
C TYR A 189 -101.72 5.44 22.51
N ALA A 190 -101.55 6.46 23.36
CA ALA A 190 -102.67 7.13 24.00
C ALA A 190 -103.61 7.80 22.96
N ALA A 191 -103.04 8.48 21.97
CA ALA A 191 -103.81 9.08 20.87
C ALA A 191 -104.50 8.01 19.99
N GLY A 192 -103.83 6.88 19.73
CA GLY A 192 -104.40 5.77 18.97
C GLY A 192 -105.57 5.09 19.70
N TYR A 193 -105.46 4.88 21.01
CA TYR A 193 -106.54 4.30 21.82
C TYR A 193 -107.77 5.21 21.87
N THR A 194 -107.59 6.52 22.06
CA THR A 194 -108.71 7.46 22.10
C THR A 194 -109.37 7.61 20.73
N ALA A 195 -108.60 7.66 19.65
CA ALA A 195 -109.14 7.68 18.29
C ALA A 195 -109.88 6.39 17.92
N GLY A 196 -109.31 5.22 18.25
CA GLY A 196 -109.95 3.92 17.99
C GLY A 196 -111.25 3.74 18.77
N PHE A 197 -111.28 4.18 20.03
CA PHE A 197 -112.50 4.12 20.85
C PHE A 197 -113.59 5.08 20.33
N ALA A 198 -113.21 6.27 19.86
CA ALA A 198 -114.14 7.21 19.24
C ALA A 198 -114.78 6.64 17.96
N VAL A 199 -114.00 5.95 17.12
CA VAL A 199 -114.52 5.28 15.92
C VAL A 199 -115.42 4.10 16.27
N ALA A 200 -115.06 3.31 17.30
CA ALA A 200 -115.86 2.16 17.74
C ALA A 200 -117.22 2.56 18.35
N MET A 201 -117.31 3.73 19.00
CA MET A 201 -118.56 4.24 19.57
C MET A 201 -119.45 4.98 18.56
N GLN A 202 -119.06 5.08 17.30
CA GLN A 202 -119.91 5.70 16.29
C GLN A 202 -121.06 4.74 15.96
N PRO A 203 -122.32 5.08 16.27
CA PRO A 203 -123.46 4.21 15.98
C PRO A 203 -123.52 3.96 14.47
N GLN A 204 -123.57 2.68 14.09
CA GLN A 204 -123.83 2.26 12.71
C GLN A 204 -125.14 2.91 12.26
N ARG A 205 -125.05 3.90 11.36
CA ARG A 205 -126.24 4.48 10.73
C ARG A 205 -127.00 3.35 10.03
N PRO A 206 -128.26 3.06 10.41
CA PRO A 206 -129.06 2.10 9.69
C PRO A 206 -129.31 2.62 8.28
N SER A 207 -128.96 1.81 7.27
CA SER A 207 -129.30 2.05 5.88
C SER A 207 -130.81 1.86 5.70
N ILE A 208 -131.58 2.95 5.78
CA ILE A 208 -133.01 2.93 5.48
C ILE A 208 -133.17 3.30 4.01
N ALA A 209 -133.34 2.27 3.18
CA ALA A 209 -133.80 2.40 1.81
C ALA A 209 -135.25 2.89 1.77
N PRO A 210 -135.65 3.72 0.78
CA PRO A 210 -136.97 4.33 0.72
C PRO A 210 -138.08 3.31 0.40
N SER A 211 -139.05 3.19 1.30
CA SER A 211 -140.30 2.46 1.10
C SER A 211 -141.23 3.22 0.16
N ALA A 212 -141.60 2.57 -0.93
CA ALA A 212 -142.51 3.06 -1.95
C ALA A 212 -144.00 2.92 -1.56
N ARG A 213 -144.83 3.82 -2.13
CA ARG A 213 -146.25 3.67 -2.52
C ARG A 213 -147.29 3.83 -1.38
N GLY A 214 -148.39 4.57 -1.52
CA GLY A 214 -148.96 5.37 -2.61
C GLY A 214 -150.46 5.63 -2.34
N ARG A 215 -150.99 6.68 -2.99
CA ARG A 215 -152.39 6.98 -3.33
C ARG A 215 -153.49 6.94 -2.25
#